data_AF-A0A349FEI4-F1
#
_entry.id   AF-A0A349FEI4-F1
#
_cell.length_a   1.000
_cell.length_b   1.000
_cell.length_c   1.000
_cell.angle_alpha   90.00
_cell.angle_beta   90.00
_cell.angle_gamma   90.00
#
_symmetry.space_group_name_H-M   'P 1'
#
loop_
_entity.id
_entity.type
_entity.pdbx_description
1 polymer ?
#
loop_
_entity_poly.entity_id
_entity_poly.type
_entity_poly.pdbx_seq_one_letter_code
_entity_poly.pdbx_strand_id
1 'polypeptide(L)' 'YSVYFLGDYRSVSDVELLNCYSALHAEIGDMNRAISDALEDGDIEQHEFERIERELQQVFAAALELLERLRALVKA' A
#
# COMPACT_ATOMS: atom_id res chain seq x y z
N TYR A 1 0.64 17.65 1.78
CA TYR A 1 0.75 17.18 0.38
C TYR A 1 1.86 16.15 0.35
N SER A 2 1.52 14.89 0.08
CA SER A 2 2.49 13.81 -0.08
C SER A 2 2.70 13.57 -1.57
N VAL A 3 3.96 13.50 -2.00
CA VAL A 3 4.34 13.24 -3.39
C VAL A 3 4.87 11.81 -3.47
N TYR A 4 4.25 11.00 -4.31
CA TYR A 4 4.65 9.61 -4.55
C TYR A 4 5.35 9.51 -5.91
N PHE A 5 6.58 9.01 -5.94
CA PHE A 5 7.32 8.74 -7.17
C PHE A 5 6.93 7.37 -7.71
N LEU A 6 6.38 7.34 -8.93
CA LEU A 6 6.00 6.10 -9.61
C LEU A 6 6.95 5.87 -10.80
N GLY A 7 7.40 4.61 -10.99
CA GLY A 7 8.28 4.22 -12.09
C GLY A 7 7.59 4.20 -13.46
N ASP A 8 8.37 3.97 -14.54
CA ASP A 8 7.82 3.77 -15.89
C ASP A 8 7.40 2.31 -16.08
N TYR A 9 6.12 2.07 -16.37
CA TYR A 9 5.50 0.73 -16.45
C TYR A 9 5.05 0.35 -17.87
N ARG A 10 5.73 0.81 -18.93
CA ARG A 10 5.34 0.51 -20.32
C ARG A 10 5.57 -0.95 -20.77
N SER A 11 6.17 -1.80 -19.94
CA SER A 11 6.49 -3.20 -20.26
C SER A 11 6.17 -4.18 -19.13
N VAL A 12 4.97 -4.12 -18.55
CA VAL A 12 4.57 -4.98 -17.43
C VAL A 12 4.32 -6.42 -17.87
N SER A 13 5.03 -7.37 -17.26
CA SER A 13 4.70 -8.80 -17.30
C SER A 13 3.56 -9.14 -16.34
N ASP A 14 2.70 -10.12 -16.68
CA ASP A 14 1.62 -10.61 -15.80
C ASP A 14 2.14 -10.99 -14.38
N VAL A 15 3.38 -11.49 -14.29
CA VAL A 15 4.02 -11.83 -13.02
C VAL A 15 4.34 -10.57 -12.19
N GLU A 16 4.77 -9.48 -12.82
CA GLU A 16 5.07 -8.23 -12.11
C GLU A 16 3.80 -7.55 -11.61
N LEU A 17 2.70 -7.69 -12.34
CA LEU A 17 1.38 -7.22 -11.89
C LEU A 17 0.92 -8.02 -10.66
N LEU A 18 1.03 -9.36 -10.71
CA LEU A 18 0.71 -10.22 -9.58
C LEU A 18 1.59 -9.91 -8.36
N ASN A 19 2.89 -9.67 -8.57
CA ASN A 19 3.79 -9.26 -7.49
C ASN A 19 3.35 -7.94 -6.82
N CYS A 20 2.91 -6.94 -7.60
CA CYS A 20 2.36 -5.71 -7.03
C CYS A 20 1.06 -5.93 -6.27
N TYR A 21 0.18 -6.79 -6.79
CA TYR A 21 -1.05 -7.15 -6.10
C TYR A 21 -0.76 -7.86 -4.77
N SER A 22 0.20 -8.78 -4.75
CA SER A 22 0.66 -9.43 -3.52
C SER A 22 1.31 -8.45 -2.55
N ALA A 23 2.11 -7.50 -3.04
CA ALA A 23 2.72 -6.46 -2.22
C ALA A 23 1.66 -5.57 -1.56
N LEU A 24 0.64 -5.12 -2.29
CA LEU A 24 -0.48 -4.36 -1.72
C LEU A 24 -1.15 -5.10 -0.55
N HIS A 25 -1.39 -6.40 -0.70
CA HIS A 25 -1.97 -7.20 0.38
C HIS A 25 -1.03 -7.40 1.57
N ALA A 26 0.28 -7.46 1.34
CA ALA A 26 1.26 -7.47 2.43
C ALA A 26 1.16 -6.18 3.26
N GLU A 27 1.17 -5.02 2.60
CA GLU A 27 1.03 -3.70 3.27
C GLU A 27 -0.30 -3.57 4.03
N ILE A 28 -1.41 -4.05 3.46
CA ILE A 28 -2.70 -4.11 4.17
C ILE A 28 -2.58 -4.99 5.42
N GLY A 29 -1.85 -6.10 5.32
CA GLY A 29 -1.57 -6.98 6.45
C GLY A 29 -0.75 -6.28 7.56
N ASP A 30 0.26 -5.49 7.20
CA ASP A 30 1.06 -4.69 8.14
C ASP A 30 0.22 -3.61 8.83
N MET A 31 -0.59 -2.88 8.08
CA MET A 31 -1.53 -1.90 8.63
C MET A 31 -2.54 -2.58 9.58
N ASN A 32 -3.09 -3.73 9.21
CA ASN A 32 -4.02 -4.48 10.08
C ASN A 32 -3.34 -4.94 11.39
N ARG A 33 -2.07 -5.35 11.34
CA ARG A 33 -1.28 -5.66 12.55
C ARG A 33 -1.10 -4.41 13.41
N ALA A 34 -0.72 -3.28 12.83
CA ALA A 34 -0.56 -2.03 13.58
C ALA A 34 -1.85 -1.59 14.29
N ILE A 35 -3.00 -1.74 13.63
CA ILE A 35 -4.32 -1.47 14.24
C ILE A 35 -4.63 -2.47 15.35
N SER A 36 -4.36 -3.77 15.13
CA SER A 36 -4.62 -4.80 16.13
C SER A 36 -3.76 -4.62 17.38
N ASP A 37 -2.47 -4.31 17.21
CA ASP A 37 -1.54 -4.04 18.31
C ASP A 37 -2.03 -2.82 19.11
N ALA A 38 -2.40 -1.73 18.42
CA ALA A 38 -2.85 -0.48 19.03
C ALA A 38 -4.22 -0.56 19.71
N LEU A 39 -4.96 -1.66 19.58
CA LEU A 39 -6.25 -1.86 20.23
C LEU A 39 -6.17 -2.86 21.38
N GLU A 40 -4.97 -3.38 21.70
CA GLU A 40 -4.78 -4.46 22.66
C GLU A 40 -5.17 -4.05 24.09
N ASP A 41 -4.92 -2.81 24.48
CA ASP A 41 -5.26 -2.26 25.80
C ASP A 41 -6.57 -1.44 25.82
N GLY A 42 -7.20 -1.27 24.65
CA GLY A 42 -8.51 -0.63 24.48
C GLY A 42 -8.48 0.87 24.25
N ASP A 43 -7.32 1.51 24.25
CA ASP A 43 -7.12 2.92 23.89
C ASP A 43 -6.05 3.02 22.77
N ILE A 44 -5.98 4.15 22.06
CA ILE A 44 -4.92 4.37 21.05
C ILE A 44 -4.07 5.55 21.51
N GLU A 45 -2.80 5.31 21.76
CA GLU A 45 -1.82 6.36 22.04
C GLU A 45 -1.39 7.09 20.76
N GLN A 46 -0.89 8.32 20.92
CA GLN A 46 -0.44 9.16 19.82
C GLN A 46 0.61 8.46 18.94
N HIS A 47 1.56 7.74 19.55
CA HIS A 47 2.64 7.07 18.82
C HIS A 47 2.14 5.86 18.01
N GLU A 48 1.07 5.21 18.48
CA GLU A 48 0.41 4.09 17.80
C GLU A 48 -0.41 4.59 16.62
N PHE A 49 -1.14 5.69 16.81
CA PHE A 49 -1.83 6.38 15.73
C PHE A 49 -0.84 6.80 14.62
N GLU A 50 0.31 7.36 14.97
CA GLU A 50 1.37 7.72 14.01
C GLU A 50 1.95 6.49 13.28
N ARG A 51 2.00 5.34 13.93
CA ARG A 51 2.37 4.07 13.28
C ARG A 51 1.27 3.66 12.28
N ILE A 52 0.00 3.65 12.69
CA ILE A 52 -1.12 3.32 11.81
C ILE A 52 -1.16 4.24 10.59
N GLU A 53 -0.98 5.55 10.78
CA GLU A 53 -0.96 6.53 9.69
C GLU A 53 0.15 6.22 8.68
N ARG A 54 1.34 5.85 9.16
CA ARG A 54 2.47 5.47 8.32
C ARG A 54 2.20 4.21 7.50
N GLU A 55 1.66 3.17 8.11
CA GLU A 55 1.31 1.93 7.40
C GLU A 55 0.21 2.18 6.37
N LEU A 56 -0.79 3.00 6.69
CA LEU A 56 -1.83 3.41 5.76
C LEU A 56 -1.24 4.15 4.54
N GLN A 57 -0.23 4.99 4.73
CA GLN A 57 0.48 5.64 3.62
C GLN A 57 1.21 4.64 2.71
N GLN A 58 1.78 3.55 3.26
CA GLN A 58 2.38 2.49 2.45
C GLN A 58 1.33 1.74 1.63
N VAL A 59 0.17 1.44 2.22
CA VAL A 59 -0.96 0.85 1.50
C VAL A 59 -1.38 1.74 0.32
N PHE A 60 -1.48 3.06 0.51
CA PHE A 60 -1.80 3.97 -0.58
C PHE A 60 -0.72 4.01 -1.67
N ALA A 61 0.56 3.99 -1.29
CA ALA A 61 1.66 3.94 -2.26
C ALA A 61 1.58 2.66 -3.11
N ALA A 62 1.41 1.49 -2.49
CA ALA A 62 1.30 0.21 -3.18
C ALA A 62 0.04 0.13 -4.07
N ALA A 63 -1.09 0.69 -3.60
CA ALA A 63 -2.33 0.73 -4.37
C ALA A 63 -2.19 1.61 -5.62
N LEU A 64 -1.54 2.77 -5.50
CA LEU A 64 -1.26 3.65 -6.64
C LEU A 64 -0.32 2.99 -7.65
N GLU A 65 0.71 2.30 -7.18
CA GLU A 65 1.63 1.55 -8.06
C GLU A 65 0.88 0.48 -8.86
N LEU A 66 0.05 -0.32 -8.20
CA LEU A 66 -0.78 -1.32 -8.88
C LEU A 66 -1.71 -0.67 -9.91
N LEU A 67 -2.35 0.43 -9.55
CA LEU A 67 -3.29 1.14 -10.45
C LEU A 67 -2.58 1.67 -11.70
N GLU A 68 -1.39 2.24 -11.58
CA GLU A 68 -0.62 2.71 -12.74
C GLU A 68 -0.17 1.56 -13.64
N ARG A 69 0.22 0.42 -13.07
CA ARG A 69 0.52 -0.79 -13.86
C ARG A 69 -0.71 -1.30 -14.60
N LEU A 70 -1.88 -1.36 -13.96
CA LEU A 70 -3.14 -1.72 -14.61
C LEU A 70 -3.50 -0.73 -15.73
N ARG A 71 -3.32 0.57 -15.48
CA ARG A 71 -3.55 1.63 -16.47
C ARG A 71 -2.69 1.44 -17.72
N ALA A 72 -1.44 1.02 -17.56
CA ALA A 72 -0.54 0.76 -18.70
C ALA A 72 -1.03 -0.39 -19.61
N LEU A 73 -1.90 -1.28 -19.12
CA LEU A 73 -2.48 -2.38 -19.88
C LEU A 73 -3.79 -2.02 -20.60
N VAL A 74 -4.37 -0.85 -20.30
CA VAL A 74 -5.61 -0.38 -20.96
C VAL A 74 -5.30 -0.07 -22.41
N LYS A 75 -5.97 -0.77 -23.33
CA LYS A 75 -5.89 -0.48 -24.77
C LYS A 75 -6.74 0.74 -25.10
N ALA A 76 -6.18 1.64 -25.91
CA ALA A 76 -6.90 2.78 -26.50
C ALA A 76 -7.96 2.33 -27.52
#